data_AF-A0A563VPM4-F1
#
_entry.id   AF-A0A563VPM4-F1
#
_cell.length_a   1.000
_cell.length_b   1.000
_cell.length_c   1.000
_cell.angle_alpha   90.00
_cell.angle_beta   90.00
_cell.angle_gamma   90.00
#
_symmetry.space_group_name_H-M   'P 1'
#
loop_
_entity.id
_entity.type
_entity.pdbx_description
1 polymer ?
#
loop_
_entity_poly.entity_id
_entity_poly.type
_entity_poly.pdbx_seq_one_letter_code
_entity_poly.pdbx_strand_id
1 'polypeptide(L)'
;MIINKIYNILQNILSQKFSLNIFKSQKVKTHDFRNLEQGVDYFVDFTESGKFATLTTALTIKQEDQVILSYQKQAIVYRAEELESYWNDESIQRILLKKISKVT
;
A
#
# COMPACT_ATOMS: atom_id res chain seq x y z
N MET A 1 19.82 26.33 37.70
CA MET A 1 20.35 26.19 36.32
C MET A 1 20.27 24.73 35.82
N ILE A 2 19.11 24.08 35.97
CA ILE A 2 18.89 22.67 35.54
C ILE A 2 17.66 22.59 34.62
N ILE A 3 16.61 23.36 34.96
CA ILE A 3 15.36 23.45 34.19
C ILE A 3 15.60 23.88 32.73
N ASN A 4 16.46 24.89 32.50
CA ASN A 4 16.79 25.36 31.15
C ASN A 4 17.51 24.31 30.29
N LYS A 5 18.24 23.38 30.90
CA LYS A 5 18.98 22.34 30.18
C LYS A 5 18.05 21.21 29.74
N ILE A 6 17.07 20.87 30.57
CA ILE A 6 16.02 19.89 30.25
C ILE A 6 15.10 20.43 29.15
N TYR A 7 14.73 21.71 29.21
CA TYR A 7 13.88 22.33 28.19
C TYR A 7 14.50 22.29 26.79
N ASN A 8 15.81 22.58 26.68
CA ASN A 8 16.52 22.52 25.41
C ASN A 8 16.67 21.09 24.86
N ILE A 9 16.81 20.08 25.73
CA ILE A 9 16.86 18.67 25.29
C ILE A 9 15.49 18.22 24.76
N LEU A 10 14.40 18.59 25.44
CA LEU A 10 13.05 18.26 24.99
C LEU A 10 12.70 18.92 23.65
N GLN A 11 13.07 20.18 23.45
CA GLN A 11 12.87 20.88 22.19
C GLN A 11 13.66 20.25 21.03
N ASN A 12 14.88 19.76 21.29
CA ASN A 12 15.72 19.13 20.28
C ASN A 12 15.21 17.72 19.89
N ILE A 13 14.68 16.95 20.85
CA ILE A 13 14.04 15.65 20.56
C ILE A 13 12.71 15.83 19.81
N LEU A 14 11.93 16.85 20.15
CA LEU A 14 10.68 17.18 19.46
C LEU A 14 10.96 17.67 18.03
N SER A 15 11.96 18.52 17.80
CA SER A 15 12.30 19.00 16.45
C SER A 15 12.87 17.90 15.55
N GLN A 16 13.67 16.97 16.11
CA GLN A 16 14.18 15.81 15.36
C GLN A 16 13.07 14.81 15.00
N LYS A 17 12.07 14.60 15.87
CA LYS A 17 10.92 13.73 15.55
C LYS A 17 9.97 14.36 14.52
N PHE A 18 9.81 15.69 14.52
CA PHE A 18 8.92 16.36 13.56
C PHE A 18 9.56 16.58 12.17
N SER A 19 10.89 16.67 12.07
CA SER A 19 11.56 17.01 10.80
C SER A 19 11.84 15.82 9.87
N LEU A 20 11.62 14.57 10.31
CA LEU A 20 11.74 13.38 9.44
C LEU A 20 10.41 12.95 8.81
N ASN A 21 9.29 13.55 9.21
CA ASN A 21 7.98 13.38 8.58
C ASN A 21 7.75 14.34 7.40
N ILE A 22 8.80 15.02 6.95
CA ILE A 22 8.79 15.84 5.73
C ILE A 22 8.72 14.90 4.52
N PHE A 23 7.49 14.60 4.10
CA PHE A 23 7.10 14.58 2.70
C PHE A 23 8.07 13.91 1.72
N LYS A 24 8.36 12.62 1.93
CA LYS A 24 8.35 11.75 0.74
C LYS A 24 6.89 11.65 0.34
N SER A 25 6.47 12.54 -0.57
CA SER A 25 5.29 12.31 -1.40
C SER A 25 5.50 10.94 -2.03
N GLN A 26 4.98 9.90 -1.39
CA GLN A 26 5.00 8.55 -1.91
C GLN A 26 4.04 8.65 -3.08
N LYS A 27 4.59 8.77 -4.28
CA LYS A 27 3.81 8.90 -5.51
C LYS A 27 2.92 7.67 -5.58
N VAL A 28 1.64 7.85 -5.25
CA VAL A 28 0.63 6.80 -5.32
C VAL A 28 0.64 6.27 -6.75
N LYS A 29 1.00 5.00 -6.91
CA LYS A 29 0.98 4.33 -8.20
C LYS A 29 -0.34 3.58 -8.34
N THR A 30 -0.90 3.59 -9.55
CA THR A 30 -2.06 2.77 -9.89
C THR A 30 -1.60 1.56 -10.68
N HIS A 31 -1.99 0.37 -10.23
CA HIS A 31 -1.76 -0.91 -10.90
C HIS A 31 -3.10 -1.40 -11.45
N ASP A 32 -3.26 -1.39 -12.78
CA ASP A 32 -4.51 -1.79 -13.44
C ASP A 32 -4.40 -3.21 -14.00
N PHE A 33 -5.05 -4.16 -13.31
CA PHE A 33 -5.05 -5.57 -13.68
C PHE A 33 -6.13 -5.92 -14.71
N ARG A 34 -6.83 -4.93 -15.27
CA ARG A 34 -7.82 -5.17 -16.34
C ARG A 34 -7.16 -5.30 -17.72
N ASN A 35 -6.01 -4.66 -17.90
CA ASN A 35 -5.30 -4.58 -19.18
C ASN A 35 -3.94 -5.29 -19.08
N LEU A 36 -3.98 -6.58 -18.71
CA LEU A 36 -2.78 -7.41 -18.69
C LEU A 36 -2.29 -7.64 -20.14
N GLU A 37 -0.98 -7.57 -20.35
CA GLU A 37 -0.39 -7.74 -21.68
C GLU A 37 -0.56 -9.17 -22.17
N GLN A 38 -0.95 -9.32 -23.44
CA GLN A 38 -1.11 -10.64 -24.04
C GLN A 38 0.26 -11.33 -24.17
N GLY A 39 0.35 -12.58 -23.73
CA GLY A 39 1.58 -13.37 -23.81
C GLY A 39 2.54 -13.20 -22.63
N VAL A 40 2.12 -12.47 -21.58
CA VAL A 40 2.87 -12.36 -20.31
C VAL A 40 2.20 -13.24 -19.26
N ASP A 41 2.99 -14.06 -18.58
CA ASP A 41 2.52 -14.88 -17.46
C ASP A 41 2.48 -14.01 -16.19
N TYR A 42 1.28 -13.88 -15.60
CA TYR A 42 1.08 -13.14 -14.36
C TYR A 42 0.69 -14.09 -13.22
N PHE A 43 1.43 -14.04 -12.11
CA PHE A 43 0.99 -14.65 -10.86
C PHE A 43 0.08 -13.67 -10.12
N VAL A 44 -1.23 -13.90 -10.20
CA VAL A 44 -2.26 -13.06 -9.58
C VAL A 44 -3.37 -13.95 -9.04
N ASP A 45 -3.59 -13.92 -7.73
CA ASP A 45 -4.75 -14.50 -7.07
C ASP A 45 -5.52 -13.41 -6.32
N PHE A 46 -6.85 -13.45 -6.38
CA PHE A 46 -7.71 -12.43 -5.81
C PHE A 46 -8.92 -13.05 -5.12
N THR A 47 -9.09 -12.71 -3.85
CA THR A 47 -10.25 -13.12 -3.04
C THR A 47 -10.89 -11.91 -2.38
N GLU A 48 -12.21 -11.79 -2.44
CA GLU A 48 -12.96 -10.67 -1.85
C GLU A 48 -13.98 -11.15 -0.81
N SER A 49 -14.05 -10.47 0.34
CA SER A 49 -15.05 -10.70 1.39
C SER A 49 -15.56 -9.38 1.96
N GLY A 50 -16.76 -8.98 1.52
CA GLY A 50 -17.45 -7.78 2.00
C GLY A 50 -16.72 -6.48 1.68
N LYS A 51 -16.03 -5.91 2.67
CA LYS A 51 -15.30 -4.63 2.56
C LYS A 51 -13.81 -4.80 2.24
N PHE A 52 -13.29 -6.02 2.37
CA PHE A 52 -11.87 -6.30 2.23
C PHE A 52 -11.65 -7.25 1.07
N ALA A 53 -10.49 -7.12 0.44
CA ALA A 53 -10.01 -8.10 -0.51
C ALA A 53 -8.54 -8.45 -0.24
N THR A 54 -8.10 -9.60 -0.71
CA THR A 54 -6.71 -10.03 -0.67
C THR A 54 -6.25 -10.25 -2.09
N LEU A 55 -5.11 -9.65 -2.43
CA LEU A 55 -4.42 -9.83 -3.70
C LEU A 55 -3.08 -10.49 -3.43
N THR A 56 -2.83 -11.64 -4.04
CA THR A 56 -1.50 -12.25 -4.06
C THR A 56 -0.88 -12.01 -5.43
N THR A 57 0.30 -11.39 -5.49
CA THR A 57 0.97 -11.11 -6.77
C THR A 57 2.50 -11.05 -6.65
N ALA A 58 3.19 -11.31 -7.75
CA ALA A 58 4.62 -11.08 -7.88
C ALA A 58 4.97 -9.61 -8.24
N LEU A 59 3.98 -8.77 -8.52
CA LEU A 59 4.20 -7.35 -8.79
C LEU A 59 4.52 -6.61 -7.49
N THR A 60 5.55 -5.75 -7.53
CA THR A 60 5.86 -4.87 -6.40
C THR A 60 4.79 -3.79 -6.26
N ILE A 61 3.92 -3.99 -5.27
CA ILE A 61 2.93 -3.01 -4.82
C ILE A 61 3.41 -2.43 -3.49
N LYS A 62 3.15 -1.14 -3.27
CA LYS A 62 3.47 -0.45 -2.01
C LYS A 62 2.20 -0.09 -1.26
N GLN A 63 2.35 0.15 0.04
CA GLN A 63 1.26 0.70 0.83
C GLN A 63 0.78 2.02 0.23
N GLU A 64 -0.54 2.25 0.30
CA GLU A 64 -1.27 3.36 -0.32
C GLU A 64 -1.33 3.36 -1.86
N ASP A 65 -0.67 2.42 -2.56
CA ASP A 65 -0.89 2.25 -4.00
C ASP A 65 -2.34 1.87 -4.29
N GLN A 66 -2.81 2.26 -5.47
CA GLN A 66 -4.12 1.91 -5.97
C GLN A 66 -4.04 0.67 -6.85
N VAL A 67 -5.02 -0.21 -6.70
CA VAL A 67 -5.15 -1.44 -7.47
C VAL A 67 -6.53 -1.46 -8.11
N ILE A 68 -6.58 -1.56 -9.43
CA ILE A 68 -7.84 -1.70 -10.16
C ILE A 68 -8.02 -3.18 -10.51
N LEU A 69 -9.07 -3.78 -9.97
CA LEU A 69 -9.43 -5.17 -10.20
C LEU A 69 -10.87 -5.24 -10.72
N SER A 70 -11.12 -6.20 -11.60
CA SER A 70 -12.48 -6.54 -12.02
C SER A 70 -13.07 -7.57 -11.06
N TYR A 71 -14.23 -7.26 -10.50
CA TYR A 71 -15.03 -8.19 -9.71
C TYR A 71 -16.45 -8.25 -10.27
N GLN A 72 -16.92 -9.45 -10.58
CA GLN A 72 -18.17 -9.68 -11.31
C GLN A 72 -18.22 -8.86 -12.61
N LYS A 73 -19.22 -7.98 -12.77
CA LYS A 73 -19.41 -7.11 -13.94
C LYS A 73 -18.88 -5.69 -13.71
N GLN A 74 -18.04 -5.45 -12.70
CA GLN A 74 -17.62 -4.12 -12.29
C GLN A 74 -16.11 -4.06 -12.07
N ALA A 75 -15.52 -2.93 -12.44
CA ALA A 75 -14.16 -2.59 -12.05
C ALA A 75 -14.19 -1.78 -10.76
N ILE A 76 -13.36 -2.15 -9.80
CA ILE A 76 -13.30 -1.55 -8.47
C ILE A 76 -11.87 -1.09 -8.20
N VAL A 77 -11.75 0.11 -7.65
CA VAL A 77 -10.47 0.67 -7.17
C VAL A 77 -10.32 0.30 -5.70
N TYR A 78 -9.20 -0.32 -5.40
CA TYR A 78 -8.77 -0.66 -4.06
C TYR A 78 -7.52 0.13 -3.66
N ARG A 79 -7.31 0.29 -2.36
CA ARG A 79 -6.09 0.81 -1.76
C ARG A 79 -5.34 -0.31 -1.06
N ALA A 80 -4.03 -0.42 -1.29
CA ALA A 80 -3.17 -1.33 -0.53
C ALA A 80 -2.98 -0.83 0.91
N GLU A 81 -3.42 -1.61 1.89
CA GLU A 81 -3.32 -1.26 3.32
C GLU A 81 -2.20 -2.00 4.03
N GLU A 82 -2.10 -3.31 3.83
CA GLU A 82 -1.11 -4.18 4.48
C GLU A 82 -0.45 -5.09 3.44
N LEU A 83 0.85 -5.36 3.62
CA LEU A 83 1.65 -6.19 2.74
C LEU A 83 2.40 -7.23 3.55
N GLU A 84 2.26 -8.49 3.17
CA GLU A 84 2.91 -9.64 3.78
C GLU A 84 3.64 -10.45 2.70
N SER A 85 4.76 -11.08 3.06
CA SER A 85 5.39 -12.08 2.17
C SER A 85 4.53 -13.33 2.13
N TYR A 86 4.28 -13.88 0.94
CA TYR A 86 3.49 -15.09 0.80
C TYR A 86 4.35 -16.33 1.10
N TRP A 87 4.09 -16.99 2.23
CA TRP A 87 4.67 -18.30 2.57
C TRP A 87 6.20 -18.37 2.49
N ASN A 88 6.89 -17.32 2.96
CA ASN A 88 8.34 -17.16 2.93
C ASN A 88 8.98 -16.97 1.54
N ASP A 89 8.18 -16.80 0.48
CA ASP A 89 8.67 -16.33 -0.81
C ASP A 89 8.65 -14.80 -0.84
N GLU A 90 9.82 -14.16 -0.83
CA GLU A 90 9.95 -12.69 -0.87
C GLU A 90 9.61 -12.10 -2.25
N SER A 91 9.53 -12.93 -3.29
CA SER A 91 9.14 -12.50 -4.64
C SER A 91 7.62 -12.38 -4.82
N ILE A 92 6.84 -12.91 -3.87
CA ILE A 92 5.37 -12.90 -3.91
C ILE A 92 4.82 -12.15 -2.70
N GLN A 93 3.97 -11.17 -2.98
CA GLN A 93 3.32 -10.35 -1.97
C GLN A 93 1.86 -10.78 -1.80
N ARG A 94 1.41 -10.92 -0.56
CA ARG A 94 0.01 -10.96 -0.17
C ARG A 94 -0.38 -9.58 0.34
N ILE A 95 -1.39 -8.98 -0.26
CA ILE A 95 -1.76 -7.58 -0.07
C ILE A 95 -3.20 -7.51 0.42
N LEU A 96 -3.41 -6.90 1.59
CA LEU A 96 -4.75 -6.54 2.06
C LEU A 96 -5.19 -5.26 1.35
N LEU A 97 -6.35 -5.34 0.72
CA LEU A 97 -6.94 -4.30 -0.09
C LEU A 97 -8.21 -3.76 0.57
N LYS A 98 -8.32 -2.44 0.64
CA LYS A 98 -9.54 -1.73 1.03
C LYS A 98 -10.24 -1.12 -0.16
N LYS A 99 -11.52 -1.42 -0.30
CA LYS A 99 -12.36 -0.86 -1.37
C LYS A 99 -12.48 0.67 -1.23
N ILE A 100 -12.23 1.40 -2.32
CA ILE A 100 -12.35 2.86 -2.40
C ILE A 100 -13.60 3.26 -3.18
N SER A 101 -13.68 2.86 -4.45
CA SER A 101 -14.72 3.31 -5.38
C SER A 101 -14.87 2.37 -6.57
N LYS A 102 -15.93 2.56 -7.36
CA LYS A 102 -16.08 1.89 -8.66
C LYS A 102 -15.40 2.72 -9.74
N VAL A 103 -14.89 2.06 -10.77
CA VAL A 103 -14.46 2.73 -12.00
C VAL A 103 -15.70 2.99 -12.86
N THR A 104 -15.95 4.27 -13.19
CA THR A 104 -17.02 4.71 -14.10
C THR A 104 -16.70 4.41 -15.55
#